data_AF-A0A1X0RFM9-F1
#
_entry.id   AF-A0A1X0RFM9-F1
#
_cell.length_a   1.000
_cell.length_b   1.000
_cell.length_c   1.000
_cell.angle_alpha   90.00
_cell.angle_beta   90.00
_cell.angle_gamma   90.00
#
_symmetry.space_group_name_H-M   'P 1'
#
loop_
_entity.id
_entity.type
_entity.pdbx_description
1 polymer ?
#
loop_
_entity_poly.entity_id
_entity_poly.type
_entity_poly.pdbx_seq_one_letter_code
_entity_poly.pdbx_strand_id
1 'polypeptide(L)' 'SLTNHQPTTFSFTSSTTASSSIDSKQTKLDDVDKVKIRKLYSNMNEEKMWKLKTGTFVEKQMERFALTCNFEQ' A
#
# COMPACT_ATOMS: atom_id res chain seq x y z
N SER A 1 33.03 -32.54 -34.47
CA SER A 1 32.67 -31.30 -33.76
C SER A 1 32.10 -31.65 -32.40
N LEU A 2 32.68 -31.09 -31.33
CA LEU A 2 32.19 -31.25 -29.95
C LEU A 2 31.18 -30.12 -29.68
N THR A 3 29.91 -30.48 -29.53
CA THR A 3 28.86 -29.50 -29.21
C THR A 3 28.79 -29.36 -27.69
N ASN A 4 29.26 -28.22 -27.19
CA ASN A 4 29.29 -27.88 -25.77
C ASN A 4 27.88 -27.41 -25.34
N HIS A 5 27.16 -28.21 -24.57
CA HIS A 5 25.89 -27.80 -23.96
C HIS A 5 26.14 -27.36 -22.52
N GLN A 6 26.34 -26.05 -22.33
CA GLN A 6 26.35 -25.43 -21.01
C GLN A 6 24.91 -25.36 -20.48
N PRO A 7 24.60 -25.92 -19.29
CA PRO A 7 23.33 -25.66 -18.63
C PRO A 7 23.40 -24.26 -18.01
N THR A 8 22.57 -23.33 -18.48
CA THR A 8 22.34 -22.06 -17.80
C THR A 8 21.53 -22.34 -16.54
N THR A 9 22.20 -22.36 -15.39
CA THR A 9 21.58 -22.49 -14.09
C THR A 9 20.78 -21.21 -13.80
N PHE A 10 19.46 -21.26 -14.00
CA PHE A 10 18.56 -20.23 -13.50
C PHE A 10 18.55 -20.29 -11.98
N SER A 11 19.25 -19.35 -11.35
CA SER A 11 19.16 -19.15 -9.91
C SER A 11 17.78 -18.57 -9.60
N PHE A 12 16.83 -19.45 -9.28
CA PHE A 12 15.59 -19.04 -8.64
C PHE A 12 15.93 -18.58 -7.22
N THR A 13 16.08 -17.28 -7.04
CA THR A 13 16.12 -16.70 -5.70
C THR A 13 14.71 -16.84 -5.11
N SER A 14 14.48 -17.92 -4.37
CA SER A 14 13.28 -18.06 -3.54
C SER A 14 13.27 -16.92 -2.54
N SER A 15 12.51 -15.89 -2.86
CA SER A 15 12.26 -14.76 -1.98
C SER A 15 11.39 -15.29 -0.84
N THR A 16 12.00 -15.65 0.27
CA THR A 16 11.26 -15.90 1.51
C THR A 16 10.61 -14.58 1.91
N THR A 17 9.33 -14.42 1.57
CA THR A 17 8.51 -13.36 2.14
C THR A 17 8.44 -13.61 3.64
N ALA A 18 9.19 -12.82 4.41
CA ALA A 18 9.07 -12.78 5.85
C ALA A 18 7.65 -12.30 6.18
N SER A 19 6.75 -13.24 6.44
CA SER A 19 5.43 -12.95 6.99
C SER A 19 5.62 -12.64 8.46
N SER A 20 6.04 -11.42 8.79
CA SER A 20 5.89 -10.92 10.14
C SER A 20 4.39 -10.73 10.38
N SER A 21 3.79 -11.59 11.19
CA SER A 21 2.49 -11.34 11.80
C SER A 21 2.66 -10.18 12.78
N ILE A 22 2.53 -8.97 12.25
CA ILE A 22 2.44 -7.76 13.07
C ILE A 22 1.02 -7.78 13.59
N ASP A 23 0.84 -8.13 14.87
CA ASP A 23 -0.33 -7.72 15.65
C ASP A 23 -0.34 -6.19 15.68
N SER A 24 -0.72 -5.62 14.55
CA SER A 24 -0.85 -4.20 14.34
C SER A 24 -2.22 -3.85 14.88
N LYS A 25 -2.29 -3.72 16.21
CA LYS A 25 -3.41 -3.02 16.86
C LYS A 25 -3.48 -1.64 16.24
N GLN A 26 -4.29 -1.49 15.19
CA GLN A 26 -4.56 -0.19 14.59
C GLN A 26 -5.36 0.59 15.61
N THR A 27 -4.69 1.48 16.33
CA THR A 27 -5.35 2.37 17.28
C THR A 27 -6.42 3.17 16.53
N LYS A 28 -7.66 3.11 17.01
CA LYS A 28 -8.76 3.89 16.46
C LYS A 28 -8.38 5.36 16.47
N LEU A 29 -8.52 6.03 15.32
CA LEU A 29 -8.30 7.46 15.23
C LEU A 29 -9.33 8.19 16.10
N ASP A 30 -8.85 9.13 16.92
CA ASP A 30 -9.70 10.06 17.64
C ASP A 30 -10.43 10.98 16.63
N ASP A 31 -11.59 11.50 17.02
CA ASP A 31 -12.40 12.35 16.16
C ASP A 31 -11.70 13.64 15.72
N VAL A 32 -10.85 14.22 16.55
CA VAL A 32 -9.99 15.35 16.22
C VAL A 32 -9.04 14.97 15.08
N ASP A 33 -8.40 13.81 15.15
CA ASP A 33 -7.52 13.33 14.09
C ASP A 33 -8.26 12.99 12.80
N LYS A 34 -9.48 12.44 12.89
CA LYS A 34 -10.35 12.25 11.70
C LYS A 34 -10.69 13.58 11.02
N VAL A 35 -10.91 14.64 11.79
CA VAL A 35 -11.16 15.99 11.26
C VAL A 35 -9.90 16.54 10.58
N LYS A 36 -8.72 16.36 11.19
CA LYS A 36 -7.43 16.76 10.56
C LYS A 36 -7.19 16.02 9.26
N ILE A 37 -7.43 14.70 9.22
CA ILE A 37 -7.28 13.87 8.02
C ILE A 37 -8.21 14.35 6.91
N ARG A 38 -9.50 14.56 7.21
CA ARG A 38 -10.44 15.14 6.24
C ARG A 38 -9.93 16.46 5.68
N LYS A 39 -9.49 17.37 6.56
CA LYS A 39 -8.97 18.67 6.14
C LYS A 39 -7.71 18.54 5.28
N LEU A 40 -6.81 17.60 5.59
CA LEU A 40 -5.60 17.36 4.81
C LEU A 40 -5.94 16.95 3.37
N TYR A 41 -6.77 15.93 3.20
CA TYR A 41 -7.13 15.42 1.87
C TYR A 41 -8.02 16.40 1.09
N SER A 42 -8.90 17.15 1.78
CA SER A 42 -9.73 18.20 1.14
C SER A 42 -8.91 19.33 0.53
N ASN A 43 -7.74 19.62 1.09
CA ASN A 43 -6.86 20.71 0.63
C ASN A 43 -5.80 20.24 -0.39
N MET A 44 -5.77 18.95 -0.75
CA MET A 44 -4.88 18.47 -1.79
C MET A 44 -5.35 18.95 -3.17
N ASN A 45 -4.41 19.42 -3.99
CA ASN A 45 -4.69 19.70 -5.38
C ASN A 45 -4.89 18.38 -6.15
N GLU A 46 -6.08 18.20 -6.73
CA GLU A 46 -6.44 16.99 -7.49
C GLU A 46 -5.52 16.74 -8.69
N GLU A 47 -4.95 17.79 -9.30
CA GLU A 47 -4.00 17.65 -10.42
C GLU A 47 -2.68 17.02 -10.00
N LYS A 48 -2.36 17.07 -8.71
CA LYS A 48 -1.15 16.49 -8.12
C LYS A 48 -1.40 15.12 -7.46
N MET A 49 -2.64 14.67 -7.42
CA MET A 49 -2.99 13.35 -6.87
C MET A 49 -2.58 12.24 -7.84
N TRP A 50 -2.20 11.10 -7.28
CA TRP A 50 -1.90 9.94 -8.10
C TRP A 50 -3.19 9.32 -8.65
N LYS A 51 -3.41 9.52 -9.95
CA LYS A 51 -4.50 8.89 -10.69
C LYS A 51 -4.05 7.61 -11.38
N LEU A 52 -4.70 6.50 -11.05
CA LEU A 52 -4.51 5.23 -11.74
C LEU A 52 -5.18 5.25 -13.13
N LYS A 53 -4.78 4.32 -14.01
CA LYS A 53 -5.41 4.17 -15.33
C LYS A 53 -6.92 3.90 -15.27
N THR A 54 -7.40 3.35 -14.16
CA THR A 54 -8.83 3.13 -13.88
C THR A 54 -9.59 4.41 -13.55
N GLY A 55 -8.90 5.55 -13.43
CA GLY A 55 -9.47 6.81 -12.99
C GLY A 55 -9.53 6.98 -11.46
N THR A 56 -9.09 5.99 -10.70
CA THR A 56 -9.06 6.02 -9.23
C THR A 56 -7.96 6.95 -8.73
N PHE A 57 -8.30 7.86 -7.82
CA PHE A 57 -7.32 8.65 -7.08
C PHE A 57 -6.89 7.90 -5.82
N VAL A 58 -5.59 7.64 -5.71
CA VAL A 58 -5.01 6.85 -4.61
C VAL A 58 -5.27 7.54 -3.28
N GLU A 59 -5.07 8.84 -3.21
CA GLU A 59 -5.17 9.63 -1.98
C GLU A 59 -6.61 9.69 -1.45
N LYS A 60 -7.61 9.79 -2.33
CA LYS A 60 -9.03 9.69 -1.93
C LYS A 60 -9.34 8.29 -1.36
N GLN A 61 -8.70 7.25 -1.89
CA GLN A 61 -8.87 5.90 -1.37
C GLN A 61 -8.15 5.69 -0.03
N MET A 62 -6.99 6.34 0.17
CA MET A 62 -6.29 6.36 1.45
C MET A 62 -7.08 7.14 2.51
N GLU A 63 -7.69 8.28 2.17
CA GLU A 63 -8.59 9.01 3.07
C GLU A 63 -9.73 8.11 3.53
N ARG A 64 -10.43 7.46 2.59
CA ARG A 64 -11.50 6.51 2.91
C ARG A 64 -11.01 5.41 3.82
N PHE A 65 -9.85 4.82 3.53
CA PHE A 65 -9.28 3.75 4.36
C PHE A 65 -8.99 4.24 5.79
N ALA A 66 -8.36 5.40 5.93
CA ALA A 66 -8.05 6.01 7.22
C ALA A 66 -9.32 6.29 8.04
N LEU A 67 -10.35 6.85 7.41
CA LEU A 67 -11.62 7.17 8.09
C LEU A 67 -12.49 5.94 8.39
N THR A 68 -12.33 4.85 7.63
CA THR A 68 -13.13 3.62 7.79
C THR A 68 -12.47 2.62 8.74
N CYS A 69 -11.21 2.83 9.16
CA CYS A 69 -10.55 2.03 10.18
C CYS A 69 -11.26 2.17 11.54
N ASN A 70 -12.23 1.29 11.75
CA ASN A 70 -13.05 1.19 12.97
C ASN A 70 -12.73 -0.08 13.80
N PHE A 71 -11.69 -0.84 13.43
CA PHE A 71 -11.43 -2.12 14.07
C PHE A 71 -10.66 -1.94 15.38
N GLU A 72 -11.33 -2.22 16.49
CA GLU A 72 -10.68 -2.73 17.70
C GLU A 72 -10.47 -4.24 17.53
N GLN A 73 -9.29 -4.74 17.89
CA GLN A 73 -9.06 -6.13 18.28
C GLN A 73 -8.76 -6.19 19.78
#